data_AF-A0A7X9J1Y4-F1
#
_entry.id   AF-A0A7X9J1Y4-F1
#
_cell.length_a   1.000
_cell.length_b   1.000
_cell.length_c   1.000
_cell.angle_alpha   90.00
_cell.angle_beta   90.00
_cell.angle_gamma   90.00
#
_symmetry.space_group_name_H-M   'P 1'
#
loop_
_entity.id
_entity.type
_entity.pdbx_description
1 polymer ?
#
loop_
_entity_poly.entity_id
_entity_poly.type
_entity_poly.pdbx_seq_one_letter_code
_entity_poly.pdbx_strand_id
1 'polypeptide(L)' 'MSFDDGTWAVTAPDNRYDSSNDGDIPYLRWTVGMESRPCSAFRDRFYTPGLLAKILHP' A
#
# COMPACT_ATOMS: atom_id res chain seq x y z
N MET A 1 8.47 -3.58 2.79
CA MET A 1 9.30 -3.86 1.60
C MET A 1 9.82 -2.54 1.05
N SER A 2 11.06 -2.51 0.55
CA SER A 2 11.63 -1.36 -0.17
C SER A 2 11.88 -1.73 -1.63
N PHE A 3 11.83 -0.74 -2.51
CA PHE A 3 12.16 -0.85 -3.93
C PHE A 3 13.53 -0.21 -4.23
N ASP A 4 14.10 -0.50 -5.40
CA ASP A 4 15.44 -0.03 -5.79
C ASP A 4 15.53 1.50 -5.91
N ASP A 5 14.40 2.17 -6.14
CA ASP A 5 14.32 3.63 -6.20
C ASP A 5 14.17 4.29 -4.80
N GLY A 6 14.26 3.50 -3.73
CA GLY A 6 14.12 3.97 -2.35
C GLY A 6 12.69 4.15 -1.88
N THR A 7 11.69 3.95 -2.74
CA THR A 7 10.29 3.90 -2.29
C THR A 7 10.02 2.63 -1.48
N TRP A 8 8.92 2.62 -0.74
CA TRP A 8 8.57 1.52 0.15
C TRP A 8 7.07 1.27 0.17
N ALA A 9 6.70 0.07 0.57
CA ALA A 9 5.33 -0.34 0.84
C ALA A 9 5.22 -1.25 2.07
N VAL A 10 4.09 -1.15 2.76
CA VAL A 10 3.67 -1.98 3.91
C VAL A 10 2.23 -2.42 3.67
N THR A 11 1.95 -3.68 3.99
CA THR A 11 0.61 -4.27 3.94
C THR A 11 0.29 -4.94 5.26
N ALA A 12 -1.00 -5.02 5.59
CA ALA A 12 -1.52 -5.71 6.77
C ALA A 12 -2.46 -6.85 6.38
N PRO A 13 -2.65 -7.87 7.23
CA PRO A 13 -3.56 -9.00 6.96
C PRO A 13 -5.03 -8.62 6.73
N ASP A 14 -5.46 -7.44 7.18
CA ASP A 14 -6.81 -6.90 6.99
C ASP A 14 -6.99 -6.16 5.63
N ASN A 15 -6.01 -6.32 4.73
CA ASN A 15 -5.93 -5.66 3.42
C ASN A 15 -5.68 -4.15 3.50
N ARG A 16 -5.24 -3.60 4.64
CA ARG A 16 -4.73 -2.23 4.67
C ARG A 16 -3.34 -2.14 4.07
N TYR A 17 -3.04 -0.99 3.49
CA TYR A 17 -1.71 -0.69 2.98
C TYR A 17 -1.30 0.75 3.26
N ASP A 18 0.01 0.96 3.21
CA ASP A 18 0.66 2.27 3.21
C ASP A 18 1.92 2.18 2.34
N SER A 19 2.29 3.28 1.68
CA SER A 19 3.48 3.34 0.84
C SER A 19 4.00 4.76 0.73
N SER A 20 5.18 4.91 0.13
CA SER A 20 5.66 6.23 -0.29
C SER A 20 4.65 6.97 -1.16
N ASN A 21 4.84 8.29 -1.32
CA ASN A 21 4.05 9.15 -2.20
C ASN A 21 2.53 9.04 -1.94
N ASP A 22 2.14 9.14 -0.66
CA ASP A 22 0.74 9.13 -0.22
C ASP A 22 -0.06 7.89 -0.64
N GLY A 23 0.60 6.73 -0.70
CA GLY A 23 -0.02 5.47 -1.08
C GLY A 23 -0.01 5.19 -2.58
N ASP A 24 0.63 6.02 -3.41
CA ASP A 24 0.62 5.86 -4.87
C ASP A 24 2.03 5.77 -5.44
N ILE A 25 2.51 4.53 -5.56
CA ILE A 25 3.75 4.20 -6.25
C ILE A 25 3.46 3.26 -7.42
N PRO A 26 4.17 3.39 -8.56
CA PRO A 26 3.86 2.62 -9.77
C PRO A 26 4.05 1.11 -9.61
N TYR A 27 4.87 0.69 -8.64
CA TYR A 27 5.24 -0.72 -8.42
C TYR A 27 4.31 -1.44 -7.42
N LEU A 28 3.38 -0.74 -6.77
CA LEU A 28 2.38 -1.35 -5.89
C LEU A 28 1.00 -1.26 -6.54
N ARG A 29 0.39 -2.43 -6.79
CA ARG A 29 -0.89 -2.53 -7.50
C ARG A 29 -1.78 -3.57 -6.86
N TRP A 30 -3.09 -3.38 -6.97
CA TRP A 30 -4.08 -4.36 -6.59
C TRP A 30 -4.29 -5.36 -7.73
N THR A 31 -4.41 -6.64 -7.37
CA THR A 31 -4.86 -7.68 -8.28
C THR A 31 -6.30 -8.04 -7.93
N VAL A 32 -7.23 -7.80 -8.84
CA VAL A 32 -8.65 -8.14 -8.68
C VAL A 32 -9.02 -9.09 -9.81
N GLY A 33 -9.20 -10.38 -9.47
CA GLY A 33 -9.30 -11.43 -10.48
C GLY A 33 -8.02 -11.50 -11.31
N MET A 34 -8.13 -11.29 -12.62
CA MET A 34 -7.00 -11.27 -13.56
C MET A 34 -6.48 -9.85 -13.87
N GLU A 35 -7.09 -8.82 -13.29
CA GLU A 35 -6.75 -7.44 -13.60
C GLU A 35 -5.81 -6.82 -12.56
N SER A 36 -4.82 -6.07 -13.04
CA SER A 36 -3.97 -5.23 -12.20
C SER A 36 -4.45 -3.77 -12.25
N ARG A 37 -4.76 -3.21 -11.08
CA ARG A 37 -5.27 -1.84 -10.91
C ARG A 37 -4.31 -1.03 -10.03
N PRO A 38 -4.14 0.29 -10.26
CA PRO A 38 -3.32 1.13 -9.39
C PRO A 38 -3.94 1.22 -7.98
N CYS A 39 -3.10 1.47 -6.96
CA CYS A 39 -3.56 1.61 -5.57
C CYS A 39 -4.56 2.74 -5.36
N SER A 40 -4.47 3.81 -6.17
CA SER A 40 -5.42 4.91 -6.20
C SER A 40 -6.87 4.48 -6.45
N ALA A 41 -7.11 3.39 -7.17
CA ALA A 41 -8.47 2.90 -7.47
C ALA A 41 -9.27 2.46 -6.23
N PHE A 42 -8.59 2.09 -5.14
CA PHE A 42 -9.23 1.64 -3.90
C PHE A 42 -8.72 2.36 -2.65
N ARG A 43 -8.06 3.51 -2.84
CA ARG A 43 -7.39 4.28 -1.79
C ARG A 43 -8.30 4.59 -0.62
N ASP A 44 -9.48 5.14 -0.87
CA ASP A 44 -10.42 5.61 0.16
C ASP A 44 -10.82 4.51 1.16
N ARG A 45 -10.76 3.25 0.73
CA ARG A 45 -11.14 2.11 1.56
C ARG A 45 -9.95 1.43 2.26
N PHE A 46 -8.81 1.30 1.59
CA PHE A 46 -7.72 0.44 2.06
C PHE A 46 -6.44 1.17 2.45
N TYR A 47 -6.25 2.42 1.99
CA TYR A 47 -5.09 3.20 2.38
C TYR A 47 -5.18 3.60 3.86
N THR A 48 -4.06 3.52 4.57
CA THR A 48 -3.99 3.91 5.98
C THR A 48 -2.65 4.58 6.25
N PRO A 49 -2.60 5.92 6.31
CA PRO A 49 -1.38 6.63 6.65
C PRO A 49 -0.81 6.17 7.99
N GLY A 50 0.51 5.95 8.03
CA GLY A 50 1.24 5.51 9.21
C GLY A 50 0.95 4.06 9.59
N LEU A 51 0.57 3.20 8.63
CA LEU A 51 0.19 1.81 8.93
C LEU A 51 1.29 1.04 9.65
N LEU A 52 2.56 1.24 9.24
CA LEU A 52 3.69 0.54 9.86
C LEU A 52 3.77 0.81 11.37
N ALA A 53 3.64 2.08 11.77
CA ALA A 53 3.67 2.46 13.19
C ALA A 53 2.51 1.84 13.96
N LYS A 54 1.30 1.80 13.37
CA LYS A 54 0.11 1.18 13.97
C LYS A 54 0.25 -0.33 14.16
N ILE A 55 0.95 -1.03 13.26
CA ILE A 55 1.19 -2.47 13.38
C ILE A 55 2.25 -2.76 14.46
N LEU A 56 3.32 -1.96 14.51
CA LEU A 56 4.42 -2.16 15.46
C LEU A 56 4.09 -1.70 16.88
N HIS A 57 3.16 -0.75 17.01
CA HIS A 57 2.70 -0.18 18.28
C HIS A 57 1.15 -0.19 18.32
N PRO A 58 0.54 -1.37 18.50
CA PRO A 58 -0.92 -1.52 18.52
C PRO A 58 -1.59 -0.89 19.74
#